data_AF-A0A0M0K452-F1
#
_entry.id   AF-A0A0M0K452-F1
#
_cell.length_a   1.000
_cell.length_b   1.000
_cell.length_c   1.000
_cell.angle_alpha   90.00
_cell.angle_beta   90.00
_cell.angle_gamma   90.00
#
_symmetry.space_group_name_H-M   'P 1'
#
loop_
_entity.id
_entity.type
_entity.pdbx_description
1 polymer ?
#
loop_
_entity_poly.entity_id
_entity_poly.type
_entity_poly.pdbx_seq_one_letter_code
_entity_poly.pdbx_strand_id
1 'polypeptide(L)'
;MIDLCIAGKCGVDHDETSTKCLSGCGRRLHVETCAQMGRGFAALGNFRCVECRMRELVVAGSTASPSAEIERVVRRTMVLELNQGKETTAAGFADYTQLEERYALGMGKVLDGAALHLPRHNAESFKNFLTWMAIDADRARSVESVMRTAGSMMVKLGLPDVTKDGSVKAHAKDLLDGISMEHET
;
A
#
# COMPACT_ATOMS: atom_id res chain seq x y z
N MET A 1 7.48 -1.87 26.17
CA MET A 1 6.42 -2.85 25.84
C MET A 1 6.74 -3.63 24.56
N ILE A 2 6.93 -2.95 23.41
CA ILE A 2 7.26 -3.56 22.11
C ILE A 2 8.35 -4.65 22.20
N ASP A 3 9.48 -4.38 22.84
CA ASP A 3 10.61 -5.31 22.89
C ASP A 3 10.30 -6.63 23.62
N LEU A 4 9.53 -6.53 24.70
CA LEU A 4 9.06 -7.69 25.43
C LEU A 4 8.10 -8.51 24.58
N CYS A 5 7.22 -7.86 23.82
CA CYS A 5 6.30 -8.53 22.90
C CYS A 5 7.06 -9.27 21.79
N ILE A 6 8.00 -8.61 21.12
CA ILE A 6 8.85 -9.22 20.08
C ILE A 6 9.60 -10.46 20.62
N ALA A 7 10.01 -10.42 21.88
CA ALA A 7 10.66 -11.53 22.57
C ALA A 7 9.70 -12.62 23.09
N GLY A 8 8.38 -12.47 22.93
CA GLY A 8 7.37 -13.39 23.47
C GLY A 8 7.17 -13.30 24.99
N LYS A 9 7.57 -12.18 25.59
CA LYS A 9 7.60 -11.94 27.05
C LYS A 9 6.67 -10.82 27.49
N CYS A 10 5.67 -10.45 26.67
CA CYS A 10 4.71 -9.41 27.02
C CYS A 10 3.60 -9.87 27.98
N GLY A 11 3.54 -11.17 28.31
CA GLY A 11 2.52 -11.74 29.19
C GLY A 11 1.17 -12.00 28.51
N VAL A 12 1.10 -11.81 27.19
CA VAL A 12 -0.07 -12.12 26.34
C VAL A 12 0.37 -13.11 25.27
N ASP A 13 -0.43 -14.14 25.02
CA ASP A 13 -0.13 -15.12 23.99
C ASP A 13 -0.20 -14.51 22.59
N HIS A 14 0.73 -14.91 21.73
CA HIS A 14 0.67 -14.53 20.32
C HIS A 14 -0.29 -15.44 19.56
N ASP A 15 -1.39 -14.87 19.09
CA ASP A 15 -2.42 -15.54 18.30
C ASP A 15 -2.37 -15.11 16.82
N GLU A 16 -3.44 -15.37 16.07
CA GLU A 16 -3.63 -14.98 14.67
C GLU A 16 -3.69 -13.47 14.43
N THR A 17 -3.99 -12.68 15.46
CA THR A 17 -4.02 -11.21 15.38
C THR A 17 -2.64 -10.58 15.54
N SER A 18 -1.67 -11.36 16.00
CA SER A 18 -0.28 -10.93 16.14
C SER A 18 0.42 -10.87 14.78
N THR A 19 1.03 -9.73 14.46
CA THR A 19 1.75 -9.56 13.19
C THR A 19 3.06 -10.35 13.21
N LYS A 20 3.24 -11.26 12.25
CA LYS A 20 4.46 -12.07 12.11
C LYS A 20 5.59 -11.28 11.47
N CYS A 21 6.82 -11.54 11.88
CA CYS A 21 8.01 -10.97 11.24
C CYS A 21 8.11 -11.43 9.77
N LEU A 22 8.29 -10.49 8.84
CA LEU A 22 8.42 -10.75 7.40
C LEU A 22 9.57 -11.69 7.02
N SER A 23 10.64 -11.70 7.81
CA SER A 23 11.78 -12.60 7.58
C SER A 23 11.50 -14.06 7.96
N GLY A 24 10.29 -14.40 8.41
CA GLY A 24 9.93 -15.78 8.77
C GLY A 24 10.61 -16.30 10.04
N CYS A 25 11.21 -15.43 10.87
CA CYS A 25 12.01 -15.84 12.04
C CYS A 25 11.19 -16.31 13.26
N GLY A 26 9.87 -16.46 13.11
CA GLY A 26 8.96 -16.87 14.19
C GLY A 26 8.55 -15.78 15.17
N ARG A 27 9.27 -14.64 15.24
CA ARG A 27 8.89 -13.51 16.11
C ARG A 27 7.61 -12.84 15.65
N ARG A 28 6.85 -12.33 16.61
CA ARG A 28 5.55 -11.69 16.42
C ARG A 28 5.43 -10.42 17.26
N LEU A 29 4.48 -9.57 16.91
CA LEU A 29 4.17 -8.32 17.62
C LEU A 29 2.66 -8.11 17.69
N HIS A 30 2.12 -7.88 18.89
CA HIS A 30 0.77 -7.33 19.05
C HIS A 30 0.79 -5.84 18.75
N VAL A 31 0.43 -5.48 17.52
CA VAL A 31 0.50 -4.09 17.06
C VAL A 31 -0.51 -3.20 17.79
N GLU A 32 -1.71 -3.71 18.08
CA GLU A 32 -2.75 -2.95 18.79
C GLU A 32 -2.43 -2.79 20.29
N THR A 33 -2.14 -3.89 21.00
CA THR A 33 -2.02 -3.85 22.47
C THR A 33 -0.61 -3.53 22.96
N CYS A 34 0.44 -4.07 22.32
CA CYS A 34 1.82 -3.90 22.79
C CYS A 34 2.57 -2.75 22.11
N ALA A 35 2.24 -2.44 20.85
CA ALA A 35 2.76 -1.27 20.15
C ALA A 35 1.84 -0.05 20.23
N GLN A 36 0.61 -0.21 20.72
CA GLN A 36 -0.40 0.86 20.86
C GLN A 36 -0.68 1.58 19.53
N MET A 37 -0.68 0.83 18.44
CA MET A 37 -0.94 1.33 17.09
C MET A 37 -2.34 0.88 16.64
N GLY A 38 -3.07 1.74 15.93
CA GLY A 38 -4.42 1.38 15.46
C GLY A 38 -4.43 0.12 14.58
N ARG A 39 -5.55 -0.62 14.55
CA ARG A 39 -5.73 -1.87 13.79
C ARG A 39 -5.30 -1.79 12.31
N GLY A 40 -5.46 -0.61 11.70
CA GLY A 40 -5.01 -0.35 10.33
C GLY A 40 -3.50 -0.51 10.11
N PHE A 41 -2.67 -0.34 11.14
CA PHE A 41 -1.23 -0.56 11.08
C PHE A 41 -0.85 -2.05 11.18
N ALA A 42 -1.62 -2.84 11.95
CA ALA A 42 -1.41 -4.27 12.15
C ALA A 42 -1.63 -5.08 10.86
N ALA A 43 -2.60 -4.66 10.06
CA ALA A 43 -3.00 -5.30 8.81
C ALA A 43 -2.00 -5.10 7.64
N LEU A 44 -1.02 -4.21 7.79
CA LEU A 44 -0.12 -3.83 6.68
C LEU A 44 1.13 -4.71 6.58
N GLY A 45 1.36 -5.62 7.54
CA GLY A 45 2.41 -6.63 7.41
C GLY A 45 3.85 -6.11 7.41
N ASN A 46 4.11 -4.81 7.64
CA ASN A 46 5.44 -4.19 7.56
C ASN A 46 6.38 -4.51 8.74
N PHE A 47 6.04 -5.49 9.57
CA PHE A 47 6.84 -5.82 10.74
C PHE A 47 8.05 -6.70 10.34
N ARG A 48 9.25 -6.13 10.42
CA ARG A 48 10.53 -6.87 10.48
C ARG A 48 11.20 -6.59 11.81
N CYS A 49 11.41 -7.62 12.63
CA CYS A 49 11.93 -7.47 13.98
C CYS A 49 13.37 -6.94 14.00
N VAL A 50 13.76 -6.34 15.13
CA VAL A 50 15.10 -5.73 15.32
C VAL A 50 16.21 -6.72 14.98
N GLU A 51 16.13 -7.97 15.45
CA GLU A 51 17.18 -8.97 15.15
C GLU A 51 17.32 -9.28 13.66
N CYS A 52 16.21 -9.40 12.94
CA CYS A 52 16.26 -9.65 11.50
C CYS A 52 16.81 -8.43 10.74
N ARG A 53 16.50 -7.20 11.19
CA ARG A 53 17.11 -5.99 10.61
C ARG A 53 18.61 -5.94 10.88
N MET A 54 19.02 -6.22 12.12
CA MET A 54 20.42 -6.27 12.51
C MET A 54 21.21 -7.28 11.68
N ARG A 55 20.62 -8.46 11.40
CA ARG A 55 21.26 -9.47 10.55
C ARG A 55 21.53 -8.99 9.12
N GLU A 56 20.63 -8.21 8.54
CA GLU A 56 20.80 -7.65 7.20
C GLU A 56 21.83 -6.51 7.15
N LEU A 57 22.05 -5.82 8.27
CA LEU A 57 23.04 -4.74 8.36
C LEU A 57 24.48 -5.27 8.50
N VAL A 58 24.64 -6.51 8.97
CA VAL A 58 25.95 -7.12 9.18
C VAL A 58 26.37 -7.82 7.89
N VAL A 59 27.52 -7.41 7.33
CA VAL A 59 28.14 -8.07 6.18
C VAL A 59 28.46 -9.52 6.53
N ALA A 60 28.11 -10.45 5.63
CA ALA A 60 28.39 -11.87 5.81
C ALA A 60 29.88 -12.11 6.10
N GLY A 61 30.18 -12.81 7.19
CA GLY A 61 31.55 -13.09 7.63
C GLY A 61 32.15 -12.06 8.59
N SER A 62 31.45 -10.97 8.92
CA SER A 62 31.89 -10.05 9.96
C SER A 62 31.84 -10.71 11.34
N THR A 63 32.91 -10.53 12.14
CA THR A 63 33.05 -11.05 13.51
C THR A 63 32.74 -10.01 14.59
N ALA A 64 32.60 -8.74 14.20
CA ALA A 64 32.31 -7.65 15.12
C ALA A 64 30.85 -7.74 15.60
N SER A 65 30.67 -7.73 16.92
CA SER A 65 29.32 -7.65 17.52
C SER A 65 28.76 -6.24 17.36
N PRO A 66 27.49 -6.07 16.96
CA PRO A 66 26.88 -4.76 16.84
C PRO A 66 26.83 -4.03 18.19
N SER A 67 27.05 -2.71 18.19
CA SER A 67 26.95 -1.89 19.40
C SER A 67 25.49 -1.72 19.87
N ALA A 68 25.31 -1.43 21.16
CA ALA A 68 23.99 -1.09 21.70
C ALA A 68 23.40 0.19 21.07
N GLU A 69 24.25 1.06 20.54
CA GLU A 69 23.83 2.28 19.85
C GLU A 69 23.15 1.97 18.51
N ILE A 70 23.73 1.11 17.68
CA ILE A 70 23.11 0.72 16.41
C ILE A 70 21.82 -0.08 16.64
N GLU A 71 21.76 -0.93 17.67
CA GLU A 71 20.54 -1.63 18.05
C GLU A 71 19.40 -0.64 18.38
N ARG A 72 19.71 0.44 19.12
CA ARG A 72 18.75 1.50 19.45
C ARG A 72 18.25 2.23 18.20
N VAL A 73 19.13 2.52 17.24
CA VAL A 73 18.77 3.16 15.97
C VAL A 73 17.84 2.24 15.17
N VAL A 74 18.22 0.97 14.99
CA VAL A 74 17.42 -0.02 14.25
C VAL A 74 16.05 -0.24 14.89
N ARG A 75 15.98 -0.25 16.22
CA ARG A 75 14.70 -0.29 16.95
C ARG A 75 13.83 0.92 16.61
N ARG A 76 14.38 2.13 16.64
CA ARG A 76 13.65 3.36 16.29
C ARG A 76 13.19 3.33 14.83
N THR A 77 14.06 2.92 13.90
CA THR A 77 13.70 2.76 12.49
C THR A 77 12.56 1.77 12.30
N MET A 78 12.59 0.63 12.99
CA MET A 78 11.49 -0.34 12.96
C MET A 78 10.17 0.28 13.43
N VAL A 79 10.17 1.01 14.55
CA VAL A 79 8.95 1.67 15.07
C VAL A 79 8.47 2.76 14.11
N LEU A 80 9.39 3.52 13.51
CA LEU A 80 9.05 4.51 12.48
C LEU A 80 8.41 3.83 11.27
N GLU A 81 8.96 2.74 10.76
CA GLU A 81 8.41 2.01 9.61
C GLU A 81 7.04 1.38 9.90
N LEU A 82 6.81 0.91 11.14
CA LEU A 82 5.49 0.46 11.58
C LEU A 82 4.46 1.60 11.52
N ASN A 83 4.88 2.84 11.76
CA ASN A 83 4.06 4.04 11.58
C ASN A 83 4.00 4.51 10.11
N GLN A 84 5.02 4.24 9.29
CA GLN A 84 5.06 4.61 7.86
C GLN A 84 4.27 3.66 6.96
N GLY A 85 3.73 2.54 7.48
CA GLY A 85 2.68 1.80 6.77
C GLY A 85 1.51 2.70 6.34
N LYS A 86 1.31 3.83 7.05
CA LYS A 86 0.41 4.91 6.63
C LYS A 86 0.89 5.64 5.38
N GLU A 87 2.18 5.94 5.20
CA GLU A 87 2.63 6.91 4.20
C GLU A 87 2.58 6.37 2.77
N THR A 88 3.01 5.14 2.49
CA THR A 88 3.02 4.65 1.09
C THR A 88 1.64 4.18 0.60
N THR A 89 0.80 3.65 1.49
CA THR A 89 -0.55 3.18 1.13
C THR A 89 -1.64 4.23 1.36
N ALA A 90 -1.55 5.07 2.40
CA ALA A 90 -2.52 6.16 2.59
C ALA A 90 -2.23 7.35 1.67
N ALA A 91 -0.97 7.65 1.32
CA ALA A 91 -0.71 8.61 0.24
C ALA A 91 -1.24 8.05 -1.09
N GLY A 92 -0.96 6.78 -1.42
CA GLY A 92 -1.51 6.15 -2.62
C GLY A 92 -3.04 6.15 -2.66
N PHE A 93 -3.72 5.87 -1.54
CA PHE A 93 -5.18 5.94 -1.46
C PHE A 93 -5.72 7.37 -1.49
N ALA A 94 -5.04 8.32 -0.85
CA ALA A 94 -5.43 9.72 -0.90
C ALA A 94 -5.25 10.29 -2.31
N ASP A 95 -4.17 9.93 -3.00
CA ASP A 95 -3.91 10.29 -4.39
C ASP A 95 -4.96 9.67 -5.31
N TYR A 96 -5.27 8.38 -5.13
CA TYR A 96 -6.37 7.73 -5.87
C TYR A 96 -7.70 8.42 -5.61
N THR A 97 -8.04 8.71 -4.35
CA THR A 97 -9.32 9.36 -3.98
C THR A 97 -9.42 10.75 -4.59
N GLN A 98 -8.35 11.55 -4.53
CA GLN A 98 -8.32 12.88 -5.17
C GLN A 98 -8.49 12.80 -6.70
N LEU A 99 -7.86 11.82 -7.35
CA LEU A 99 -8.04 11.60 -8.79
C LEU A 99 -9.48 11.17 -9.10
N GLU A 100 -10.06 10.29 -8.30
CA GLU A 100 -11.43 9.79 -8.44
C GLU A 100 -12.46 10.93 -8.28
N GLU A 101 -12.28 11.79 -7.28
CA GLU A 101 -13.11 12.96 -7.02
C GLU A 101 -12.98 14.02 -8.13
N ARG A 102 -11.75 14.29 -8.59
CA ARG A 102 -11.50 15.23 -9.70
C ARG A 102 -12.16 14.75 -10.99
N TYR A 103 -12.10 13.46 -11.29
CA TYR A 103 -12.80 12.86 -12.42
C TYR A 103 -14.33 13.01 -12.30
N ALA A 104 -14.91 12.61 -11.15
CA ALA A 104 -16.35 12.67 -10.94
C ALA A 104 -16.88 14.11 -11.01
N LEU A 105 -16.16 15.08 -10.41
CA LEU A 105 -16.53 16.48 -10.46
C LEU A 105 -16.38 17.08 -11.86
N GLY A 106 -15.32 16.71 -12.58
CA GLY A 106 -15.08 17.17 -13.95
C GLY A 106 -16.16 16.67 -14.91
N MET A 107 -16.44 15.37 -14.88
CA MET A 107 -17.43 14.74 -15.76
C MET A 107 -18.88 15.08 -15.37
N GLY A 108 -19.18 15.29 -14.09
CA GLY A 108 -20.49 15.76 -13.64
C GLY A 108 -20.85 17.15 -14.21
N LYS A 109 -19.85 17.99 -14.50
CA LYS A 109 -20.07 19.27 -15.22
C LYS A 109 -20.36 19.06 -16.71
N VAL A 110 -19.81 18.01 -17.32
CA VAL A 110 -20.01 17.69 -18.74
C VAL A 110 -21.40 17.09 -18.99
N LEU A 111 -21.91 16.30 -18.04
CA LEU A 111 -23.21 15.63 -18.14
C LEU A 111 -24.37 16.42 -17.51
N ASP A 112 -24.26 17.75 -17.46
CA ASP A 112 -25.28 18.67 -16.94
C ASP A 112 -25.86 18.25 -15.57
N GLY A 113 -24.97 17.86 -14.63
CA GLY A 113 -25.35 17.49 -13.28
C GLY A 113 -25.77 16.02 -13.07
N ALA A 114 -25.64 15.15 -14.07
CA ALA A 114 -25.85 13.72 -13.87
C ALA A 114 -24.83 13.11 -12.89
N ALA A 115 -25.32 12.31 -11.94
CA ALA A 115 -24.47 11.60 -10.98
C ALA A 115 -23.81 10.39 -11.64
N LEU A 116 -22.48 10.37 -11.70
CA LEU A 116 -21.70 9.23 -12.17
C LEU A 116 -21.40 8.25 -11.04
N HIS A 117 -21.36 6.96 -11.36
CA HIS A 117 -20.75 5.99 -10.46
C HIS A 117 -19.26 6.32 -10.30
N LEU A 118 -18.78 6.31 -9.05
CA LEU A 118 -17.34 6.38 -8.81
C LEU A 118 -16.65 5.19 -9.49
N PRO A 119 -15.46 5.40 -10.09
CA PRO A 119 -14.64 4.36 -10.69
C PRO A 119 -14.57 3.05 -9.88
N ARG A 120 -14.44 3.11 -8.55
CA ARG A 120 -14.42 1.92 -7.69
C ARG A 120 -15.70 1.08 -7.63
N HIS A 121 -16.80 1.53 -8.22
CA HIS A 121 -18.10 0.85 -8.15
C HIS A 121 -18.57 0.28 -9.50
N ASN A 122 -17.94 0.64 -10.62
CA ASN A 122 -18.41 0.25 -11.95
C ASN A 122 -17.26 0.17 -12.96
N ALA A 123 -17.18 -0.95 -13.70
CA ALA A 123 -16.10 -1.20 -14.66
C ALA A 123 -16.07 -0.21 -15.83
N GLU A 124 -17.22 0.25 -16.32
CA GLU A 124 -17.29 1.27 -17.38
C GLU A 124 -16.80 2.63 -16.87
N SER A 125 -17.20 3.00 -15.65
CA SER A 125 -16.72 4.22 -15.00
C SER A 125 -15.21 4.15 -14.74
N PHE A 126 -14.67 2.97 -14.42
CA PHE A 126 -13.24 2.75 -14.24
C PHE A 126 -12.45 2.88 -15.55
N LYS A 127 -12.94 2.32 -16.67
CA LYS A 127 -12.31 2.48 -18.00
C LYS A 127 -12.29 3.94 -18.46
N ASN A 128 -13.40 4.66 -18.27
CA ASN A 128 -13.48 6.08 -18.57
C ASN A 128 -12.51 6.91 -17.71
N PHE A 129 -12.37 6.55 -16.43
CA PHE A 129 -11.38 7.15 -15.54
C PHE A 129 -9.93 6.91 -15.97
N LEU A 130 -9.58 5.69 -16.40
CA LEU A 130 -8.23 5.40 -16.93
C LEU A 130 -7.93 6.21 -18.19
N THR A 131 -8.92 6.35 -19.08
CA THR A 131 -8.81 7.15 -20.31
C THR A 131 -8.60 8.62 -20.00
N TRP A 132 -9.42 9.18 -19.10
CA TRP A 132 -9.27 10.56 -18.62
C TRP A 132 -7.90 10.79 -17.97
N MET A 133 -7.40 9.84 -17.17
CA MET A 133 -6.07 9.96 -16.58
C MET A 133 -4.96 9.97 -17.63
N ALA A 134 -5.07 9.12 -18.64
CA ALA A 134 -4.07 8.99 -19.68
C ALA A 134 -4.00 10.23 -20.58
N ILE A 135 -5.16 10.79 -20.93
CA ILE A 135 -5.28 11.87 -21.94
C ILE A 135 -5.35 13.25 -21.28
N ASP A 136 -6.29 13.47 -20.37
CA ASP A 136 -6.61 14.80 -19.85
C ASP A 136 -5.81 15.18 -18.61
N ALA A 137 -5.40 14.19 -17.80
CA ALA A 137 -4.59 14.43 -16.61
C ALA A 137 -3.08 14.28 -16.84
N ASP A 138 -2.66 13.92 -18.07
CA ASP A 138 -1.27 13.63 -18.46
C ASP A 138 -0.57 12.65 -17.52
N ARG A 139 -1.31 11.63 -17.07
CA ARG A 139 -0.87 10.60 -16.11
C ARG A 139 -0.85 9.21 -16.72
N ALA A 140 -0.66 9.14 -18.03
CA ALA A 140 -0.39 7.95 -18.83
C ALA A 140 0.52 6.93 -18.13
N ARG A 141 1.70 7.37 -17.66
CA ARG A 141 2.70 6.50 -17.00
C ARG A 141 2.28 5.98 -15.62
N SER A 142 1.18 6.48 -15.05
CA SER A 142 0.67 6.09 -13.74
C SER A 142 -0.43 5.04 -13.79
N VAL A 143 -0.91 4.63 -14.98
CA VAL A 143 -2.05 3.72 -15.16
C VAL A 143 -1.87 2.41 -14.37
N GLU A 144 -0.74 1.71 -14.53
CA GLU A 144 -0.50 0.44 -13.81
C GLU A 144 -0.46 0.62 -12.29
N SER A 145 0.18 1.70 -11.81
CA SER A 145 0.30 1.99 -10.38
C SER A 145 -1.07 2.32 -9.78
N VAL A 146 -1.89 3.09 -10.50
CA VAL A 146 -3.26 3.42 -10.10
C VAL A 146 -4.13 2.18 -10.09
N MET A 147 -4.04 1.29 -11.08
CA MET A 147 -4.78 0.02 -11.08
C MET A 147 -4.46 -0.83 -9.85
N ARG A 148 -3.18 -0.99 -9.51
CA ARG A 148 -2.76 -1.74 -8.32
C ARG A 148 -3.30 -1.11 -7.02
N THR A 149 -3.24 0.21 -6.94
CA THR A 149 -3.70 0.97 -5.76
C THR A 149 -5.22 0.86 -5.60
N ALA A 150 -5.96 1.02 -6.71
CA ALA A 150 -7.41 0.92 -6.76
C ALA A 150 -7.89 -0.49 -6.38
N GLY A 151 -7.28 -1.55 -6.91
CA GLY A 151 -7.62 -2.92 -6.55
C GLY A 151 -7.38 -3.21 -5.06
N SER A 152 -6.27 -2.72 -4.49
CA SER A 152 -6.02 -2.81 -3.05
C SER A 152 -7.07 -2.06 -2.22
N MET A 153 -7.50 -0.89 -2.69
CA MET A 153 -8.52 -0.07 -2.02
C MET A 153 -9.90 -0.74 -2.06
N MET A 154 -10.33 -1.27 -3.21
CA MET A 154 -11.63 -1.95 -3.35
C MET A 154 -11.73 -3.16 -2.42
N VAL A 155 -10.68 -3.99 -2.36
CA VAL A 155 -10.61 -5.11 -1.42
C VAL A 155 -10.75 -4.63 0.02
N LYS A 156 -10.08 -3.54 0.41
CA LYS A 156 -10.19 -2.97 1.76
C LYS A 156 -11.57 -2.39 2.08
N LEU A 157 -12.28 -1.88 1.07
CA LEU A 157 -13.64 -1.35 1.20
C LEU A 157 -14.72 -2.45 1.14
N GLY A 158 -14.35 -3.72 0.91
CA GLY A 158 -15.31 -4.80 0.71
C GLY A 158 -16.06 -4.72 -0.61
N LEU A 159 -15.51 -4.00 -1.60
CA LEU A 159 -16.08 -3.84 -2.93
C LEU A 159 -15.56 -4.91 -3.90
N PRO A 160 -16.35 -5.29 -4.92
CA PRO A 160 -15.83 -6.07 -6.05
C PRO A 160 -14.66 -5.35 -6.71
N ASP A 161 -13.55 -6.07 -6.89
CA ASP A 161 -12.34 -5.51 -7.51
C ASP A 161 -12.52 -5.42 -9.04
N VAL A 162 -13.01 -4.29 -9.52
CA VAL A 162 -13.24 -4.05 -10.95
C VAL A 162 -11.94 -4.03 -11.77
N THR A 163 -10.77 -3.86 -11.13
CA THR A 163 -9.46 -3.91 -11.83
C THR A 163 -9.13 -5.32 -12.31
N LYS A 164 -9.83 -6.35 -11.82
CA LYS A 164 -9.67 -7.72 -12.27
C LYS A 164 -10.50 -8.08 -13.49
N ASP A 165 -11.47 -7.24 -13.88
CA ASP A 165 -12.30 -7.44 -15.05
C ASP A 165 -11.45 -7.52 -16.33
N GLY A 166 -11.77 -8.49 -17.20
CA GLY A 166 -11.02 -8.73 -18.43
C GLY A 166 -11.07 -7.53 -19.39
N SER A 167 -12.22 -6.85 -19.47
CA SER A 167 -12.39 -5.67 -20.32
C SER A 167 -11.61 -4.46 -19.80
N VAL A 168 -11.52 -4.30 -18.48
CA VAL A 168 -10.72 -3.22 -17.84
C VAL A 168 -9.23 -3.43 -18.10
N LYS A 169 -8.75 -4.67 -17.98
CA LYS A 169 -7.34 -5.02 -18.26
C LYS A 169 -6.96 -4.81 -19.73
N ALA A 170 -7.84 -5.23 -20.65
CA ALA A 170 -7.62 -5.00 -22.08
C ALA A 170 -7.53 -3.50 -22.37
N HIS A 171 -8.48 -2.71 -21.86
CA HIS A 171 -8.49 -1.26 -22.04
C HIS A 171 -7.23 -0.57 -21.48
N ALA A 172 -6.79 -0.96 -20.29
CA ALA A 172 -5.57 -0.41 -19.69
C ALA A 172 -4.32 -0.73 -20.51
N LYS A 173 -4.25 -1.94 -21.09
CA LYS A 173 -3.17 -2.33 -21.98
C LYS A 173 -3.18 -1.48 -23.26
N ASP A 174 -4.33 -1.32 -23.89
CA ASP A 174 -4.46 -0.54 -25.12
C ASP A 174 -4.03 0.92 -24.93
N LEU A 175 -4.35 1.52 -23.77
CA LEU A 175 -3.87 2.86 -23.41
C LEU A 175 -2.34 2.92 -23.34
N LEU A 176 -1.71 1.97 -22.64
CA LEU A 176 -0.25 1.92 -22.47
C LEU A 176 0.49 1.68 -23.79
N ASP A 177 -0.07 0.82 -24.64
CA ASP A 177 0.47 0.52 -25.97
C ASP A 177 0.32 1.74 -26.90
N GLY A 178 -0.82 2.45 -26.86
CA GLY A 178 -1.07 3.66 -27.63
C GLY A 178 -0.15 4.83 -27.27
N ILE A 179 0.15 5.02 -25.98
CA ILE A 179 1.11 6.04 -25.50
C ILE A 179 2.53 5.75 -26.04
N SER A 180 2.89 4.49 -26.20
CA SER A 180 4.21 4.09 -26.71
C SER A 180 4.41 4.45 -28.19
N MET A 181 3.33 4.59 -28.95
CA MET A 181 3.37 4.92 -30.39
C MET A 181 3.50 6.43 -30.66
N GLU A 182 3.04 7.30 -29.75
CA GLU A 182 3.12 8.76 -29.92
C GLU A 182 4.53 9.34 -29.65
N HIS A 183 5.48 8.54 -29.16
CA HIS A 183 6.86 8.96 -28.88
C HIS A 183 7.86 8.65 -30.01
N GLU A 184 7.42 8.04 -31.12
CA GLU A 184 8.28 7.68 -32.27
C GLU A 184 8.16 8.64 -33.49
N THR A 185 7.46 9.77 -33.35
CA THR A 185 7.32 10.82 -34.39
C THR A 185 7.83 12.17 -33.91
#